data_AF-A0A961JPQ8-F1
#
_entry.id   AF-A0A961JPQ8-F1
#
_cell.length_a   1.000
_cell.length_b   1.000
_cell.length_c   1.000
_cell.angle_alpha   90.00
_cell.angle_beta   90.00
_cell.angle_gamma   90.00
#
_symmetry.space_group_name_H-M   'P 1'
#
loop_
_entity.id
_entity.type
_entity.pdbx_description
1 polymer ?
#
loop_
_entity_poly.entity_id
_entity_poly.type
_entity_poly.pdbx_seq_one_letter_code
_entity_poly.pdbx_strand_id
1 'polypeptide(L)' 'AASKGWTTSALALAWVLDQGAHLIPIPGTRSAKHLAEWKGADEIVLTDADRAEIDRIMPVGWALGDRYSYEQLVGIERYC' A
#
# COMPACT_ATOMS: atom_id res chain seq x y z
N ALA A 1 -9.82 5.01 5.73
CA ALA A 1 -8.81 6.04 6.03
C ALA A 1 -9.44 7.29 6.64
N ALA A 2 -10.10 8.15 5.85
CA ALA A 2 -10.62 9.44 6.33
C ALA A 2 -11.56 9.33 7.56
N SER A 3 -12.44 8.33 7.61
CA SER A 3 -13.33 8.05 8.75
C SER A 3 -12.60 7.74 10.06
N LYS A 4 -11.32 7.34 9.97
CA LYS A 4 -10.45 6.98 11.11
C LYS A 4 -9.36 8.04 11.36
N GLY A 5 -9.37 9.16 10.62
CA GLY A 5 -8.37 10.21 10.74
C GLY A 5 -6.99 9.87 10.17
N TRP A 6 -6.85 8.76 9.44
CA TRP A 6 -5.59 8.36 8.83
C TRP A 6 -5.46 8.93 7.41
N THR A 7 -4.23 9.23 7.00
CA THR A 7 -3.92 9.42 5.58
C THR A 7 -4.06 8.07 4.87
N THR A 8 -4.45 8.09 3.59
CA THR A 8 -4.54 6.84 2.80
C THR A 8 -3.18 6.15 2.70
N SER A 9 -2.10 6.92 2.59
CA SER A 9 -0.74 6.41 2.48
C SER A 9 -0.23 5.79 3.80
N ALA A 10 -0.54 6.38 4.96
CA ALA A 10 -0.24 5.76 6.26
C ALA A 10 -1.03 4.46 6.46
N LEU A 11 -2.32 4.44 6.12
CA LEU A 11 -3.13 3.22 6.20
C LEU A 11 -2.57 2.11 5.30
N ALA A 12 -2.14 2.43 4.08
CA ALA A 12 -1.53 1.45 3.19
C ALA A 12 -0.24 0.86 3.76
N LEU A 13 0.63 1.69 4.37
CA LEU A 13 1.86 1.23 5.01
C LEU A 13 1.57 0.39 6.26
N ALA A 14 0.63 0.82 7.10
CA ALA A 14 0.17 0.07 8.27
C ALA A 14 -0.33 -1.33 7.88
N TRP A 15 -1.13 -1.41 6.82
CA TRP A 15 -1.64 -2.69 6.32
C TRP A 15 -0.51 -3.62 5.85
N VAL A 16 0.51 -3.10 5.16
CA VAL A 16 1.68 -3.90 4.75
C VAL A 16 2.45 -4.42 5.96
N LEU A 17 2.67 -3.58 6.97
CA LEU A 17 3.35 -3.97 8.21
C LEU A 17 2.54 -5.03 9.01
N ASP A 18 1.21 -4.95 8.95
CA ASP A 18 0.29 -5.89 9.60
C ASP A 18 0.32 -7.30 8.98
N GLN A 19 0.75 -7.44 7.72
CA GLN A 19 0.84 -8.75 7.05
C GLN A 19 1.94 -9.67 7.62
N GLY A 20 2.89 -9.11 8.38
CA GLY A 20 3.90 -9.91 9.08
C GLY A 20 5.13 -9.13 9.50
N ALA A 21 5.70 -9.49 10.65
CA ALA A 21 6.85 -8.79 11.26
C ALA A 21 8.14 -8.76 10.41
N HIS A 22 8.23 -9.59 9.38
CA HIS A 22 9.37 -9.66 8.46
C HIS A 22 9.19 -8.79 7.21
N LEU A 23 8.05 -8.10 7.07
CA LEU A 23 7.76 -7.23 5.94
C LEU A 23 8.20 -5.80 6.26
N ILE A 24 9.14 -5.30 5.45
CA ILE A 24 9.71 -3.96 5.60
C ILE A 24 9.41 -3.19 4.31
N PRO A 25 8.37 -2.34 4.28
CA PRO A 25 8.04 -1.56 3.09
C PRO A 25 9.12 -0.49 2.84
N ILE A 26 9.52 -0.34 1.58
CA ILE A 26 10.48 0.68 1.11
C ILE A 26 9.80 1.66 0.14
N PRO A 27 8.78 2.41 0.58
CA PRO A 27 8.06 3.34 -0.29
C PRO A 27 8.97 4.51 -0.71
N GLY A 28 8.93 4.87 -1.99
CA GLY A 28 9.69 5.98 -2.54
C GLY A 28 8.82 7.21 -2.79
N THR A 29 9.29 8.39 -2.39
CA THR A 29 8.66 9.68 -2.75
C THR A 29 9.72 10.76 -2.94
N ARG A 30 9.43 11.72 -3.82
CA ARG A 30 10.22 12.95 -4.00
C ARG A 30 9.62 14.15 -3.27
N SER A 31 8.47 13.97 -2.62
CA SER A 31 7.70 15.03 -1.96
C SER A 31 7.82 14.92 -0.45
N ALA A 32 8.34 15.97 0.18
CA ALA A 32 8.40 16.07 1.64
C ALA A 32 7.01 16.00 2.29
N LYS A 33 5.97 16.52 1.60
CA LYS A 33 4.58 16.42 2.05
C LYS A 33 4.13 14.96 2.10
N HIS A 34 4.36 14.19 1.04
CA HIS A 34 3.98 12.77 1.03
C HIS A 34 4.75 11.98 2.08
N LEU A 35 6.04 12.29 2.29
CA LEU A 35 6.82 11.67 3.36
C LEU A 35 6.20 11.95 4.74
N ALA A 36 5.76 13.19 4.98
CA ALA A 36 5.09 13.55 6.23
C ALA A 36 3.75 12.82 6.43
N GLU A 37 3.03 12.51 5.35
CA GLU A 37 1.78 11.74 5.41
C GLU A 37 1.99 10.29 5.86
N TRP A 38 3.20 9.73 5.73
CA TRP A 38 3.53 8.37 6.14
C TRP A 38 3.83 8.25 7.64
N LYS A 39 4.05 9.39 8.31
CA LYS A 39 4.38 9.41 9.74
C LYS A 39 3.25 8.78 10.57
N GLY A 40 3.64 7.90 11.50
CA GLY A 40 2.72 7.21 12.39
C GLY A 40 2.00 6.01 11.77
N ALA A 41 2.36 5.61 10.55
CA ALA A 41 1.83 4.38 9.95
C ALA A 41 2.14 3.14 10.80
N ASP A 42 3.30 3.11 11.45
CA ASP A 42 3.75 2.06 12.37
C ASP A 42 2.99 2.04 13.71
N GLU A 43 2.29 3.14 14.04
CA GLU A 43 1.47 3.25 15.26
C GLU A 43 0.01 2.82 15.00
N ILE A 44 -0.39 2.65 13.73
CA ILE A 44 -1.75 2.22 13.37
C ILE A 44 -1.90 0.73 13.66
N VAL A 45 -2.71 0.40 14.67
CA VAL A 45 -3.14 -0.96 14.96
C VAL A 45 -4.48 -1.22 14.27
N LEU A 46 -4.46 -2.06 13.23
CA LEU A 46 -5.69 -2.47 12.56
C LEU A 46 -6.49 -3.42 13.45
N THR A 47 -7.77 -3.13 13.62
CA THR A 47 -8.71 -4.07 14.27
C THR A 47 -9.18 -5.11 13.27
N ASP A 48 -9.80 -6.18 13.75
CA ASP A 48 -10.36 -7.21 12.87
C ASP A 48 -11.50 -6.66 11.99
N ALA A 49 -12.23 -5.64 12.47
CA ALA A 49 -13.21 -4.93 11.67
C ALA A 49 -12.56 -4.11 10.55
N ASP A 50 -11.42 -3.47 10.81
CA ASP A 50 -10.67 -2.74 9.79
C ASP A 50 -10.13 -3.70 8.72
N ARG A 51 -9.57 -4.84 9.13
CA ARG A 51 -9.12 -5.91 8.22
C ARG A 51 -10.27 -6.42 7.35
N ALA A 52 -11.40 -6.76 7.97
CA ALA A 52 -12.58 -7.23 7.24
C ALA A 52 -13.13 -6.18 6.25
N GLU A 53 -13.10 -4.90 6.61
CA GLU A 53 -13.51 -3.83 5.70
C GLU A 53 -12.54 -3.68 4.52
N ILE A 54 -11.24 -3.76 4.77
CA ILE A 54 -10.20 -3.72 3.73
C ILE A 54 -10.39 -4.89 2.76
N ASP A 55 -10.51 -6.12 3.28
CA ASP A 55 -10.68 -7.33 2.47
C ASP A 55 -11.96 -7.29 1.63
N ARG A 56 -13.03 -6.69 2.16
CA ARG A 56 -14.30 -6.50 1.44
C ARG A 56 -14.15 -5.53 0.27
N ILE A 57 -13.37 -4.46 0.43
CA ILE A 57 -13.19 -3.42 -0.60
C ILE A 57 -12.15 -3.84 -1.64
N MET A 58 -11.08 -4.51 -1.19
CA MET A 58 -9.95 -4.94 -2.00
C MET A 58 -9.75 -6.46 -1.84
N PRO A 59 -10.66 -7.29 -2.40
CA PRO A 59 -10.58 -8.73 -2.28
C PRO A 59 -9.29 -9.27 -2.93
N VAL A 60 -8.91 -10.50 -2.56
CA VAL A 60 -7.80 -11.21 -3.21
C VAL A 60 -7.98 -11.19 -4.73
N GLY A 61 -6.94 -10.79 -5.44
CA GLY A 61 -6.95 -10.63 -6.90
C GLY A 61 -7.41 -9.26 -7.40
N TRP A 62 -7.82 -8.34 -6.52
CA TRP A 62 -8.22 -6.98 -6.92
C TRP A 62 -7.13 -6.23 -7.70
N ALA A 63 -5.86 -6.44 -7.32
CA ALA A 63 -4.69 -5.88 -8.01
C ALA A 63 -3.98 -6.90 -8.94
N LEU A 64 -4.67 -7.95 -9.38
CA LEU A 64 -4.10 -8.94 -10.30
C LEU A 64 -3.91 -8.33 -11.69
N GLY A 65 -2.68 -8.38 -12.19
CA GLY A 65 -2.34 -7.94 -13.54
C GLY A 65 -0.98 -7.25 -13.62
N ASP A 66 -0.65 -6.74 -14.79
CA ASP A 66 0.59 -6.04 -15.03
C ASP A 66 0.57 -4.66 -14.37
N ARG A 67 1.67 -4.29 -13.70
CA ARG A 67 1.85 -2.94 -13.15
C ARG A 67 1.92 -1.86 -14.23
N TYR A 68 2.41 -2.22 -15.40
CA TYR A 68 2.65 -1.34 -16.54
C TYR A 68 1.88 -1.86 -17.76
N SER A 69 1.40 -0.96 -18.62
CA SER A 69 0.79 -1.35 -19.90
C SER A 69 1.82 -1.98 -20.84
N TYR A 70 1.34 -2.63 -21.90
CA TYR A 70 2.21 -3.18 -22.94
C TYR A 70 3.17 -2.13 -23.51
N GLU A 71 2.68 -0.92 -23.76
CA GLU A 71 3.44 0.21 -24.29
C GLU A 71 4.51 0.71 -23.32
N GLN A 72 4.25 0.62 -22.00
CA GLN A 72 5.20 1.01 -20.95
C GLN A 72 6.29 -0.04 -20.70
N LEU A 73 6.03 -1.31 -21.07
CA LEU A 73 6.96 -2.44 -20.88
C LEU A 73 7.98 -2.59 -22.02
N VAL A 74 7.82 -1.88 -23.14
CA VAL A 74 8.74 -1.97 -24.29
C VAL A 74 10.12 -1.38 -23.91
N GLY A 75 11.07 -2.24 -23.51
CA GLY A 75 12.48 -1.87 -23.40
C GLY A 75 13.27 -2.59 -22.30
N ILE A 76 12.78 -2.65 -21.06
CA ILE A 76 13.62 -3.05 -19.91
C ILE A 76 13.20 -4.40 -19.29
N GLU A 77 11.93 -4.81 -19.39
CA GLU A 77 11.42 -6.00 -18.65
C GLU A 77 10.88 -7.12 -19.53
N ARG A 78 10.92 -6.98 -20.86
CA ARG A 78 10.68 -8.08 -21.80
C ARG A 78 11.98 -8.42 -22.52
N TYR A 79 12.73 -9.35 -21.94
CA TYR A 79 13.79 -10.04 -22.68
C TYR A 79 13.13 -10.81 -23.82
N CYS A 80 13.67 -10.63 -25.03
CA CYS A 80 13.28 -11.35 -26.23
C CYS A 80 13.50 -12.86 -26.10
#